data_AF-A0A7C0Y7P1-F1
#
_entry.id   AF-A0A7C0Y7P1-F1
#
_cell.length_a   1.000
_cell.length_b   1.000
_cell.length_c   1.000
_cell.angle_alpha   90.00
_cell.angle_beta   90.00
_cell.angle_gamma   90.00
#
_symmetry.space_group_name_H-M   'P 1'
#
loop_
_entity.id
_entity.type
_entity.pdbx_description
1 polymer ?
#
loop_
_entity_poly.entity_id
_entity_poly.type
_entity_poly.pdbx_seq_one_letter_code
_entity_poly.pdbx_strand_id
1 'polypeptide(L)'
;CTQYLGPKNSIMLIDVLGDILVIGVSSNQISLLTKIVDHNSLEQLKSIRGQRIKNPPFSDYLMLCKTKIFPHGHFVNEKGNE
;
A
#
# COMPACT_ATOMS: atom_id res chain seq x y z
N CYS A 1 -6.78 16.38 8.85
CA CYS A 1 -5.39 16.85 8.91
C CYS A 1 -4.61 16.21 7.77
N THR A 2 -3.84 16.96 6.99
CA THR A 2 -3.01 16.45 5.90
C THR A 2 -1.54 16.49 6.33
N GLN A 3 -0.79 15.43 6.04
CA GLN A 3 0.63 15.33 6.38
C GLN A 3 1.47 15.43 5.11
N TYR A 4 2.35 16.43 5.05
CA TYR A 4 3.30 16.57 3.96
C TYR A 4 4.48 15.61 4.17
N LEU A 5 4.82 14.85 3.14
CA LEU A 5 5.82 13.77 3.19
C LEU A 5 7.16 14.12 2.52
N GLY A 6 7.31 15.36 2.06
CA GLY A 6 8.50 15.80 1.34
C GLY A 6 8.43 15.58 -0.18
N PRO A 7 9.35 16.18 -0.94
CA PRO A 7 9.47 15.96 -2.37
C PRO A 7 10.11 14.58 -2.63
N LYS A 8 9.50 13.77 -3.50
CA LYS A 8 9.94 12.40 -3.85
C LYS A 8 9.92 11.45 -2.65
N ASN A 9 8.70 11.17 -2.22
CA ASN A 9 8.33 10.30 -1.11
C ASN A 9 7.81 8.95 -1.62
N SER A 10 8.18 7.87 -0.94
CA SER A 10 7.64 6.51 -1.13
C SER A 10 6.77 6.14 0.08
N ILE A 11 5.63 5.49 -0.16
CA ILE A 11 4.78 4.95 0.91
C ILE A 11 4.94 3.44 0.92
N MET A 12 5.19 2.86 2.10
CA MET A 12 5.46 1.43 2.25
C MET A 12 4.62 0.83 3.37
N LEU A 13 4.18 -0.43 3.19
CA LEU A 13 3.65 -1.27 4.26
C LEU A 13 4.75 -2.20 4.77
N ILE A 14 5.03 -2.17 6.07
CA ILE A 14 5.99 -3.07 6.71
C ILE A 14 5.30 -3.92 7.79
N ASP A 15 5.75 -5.16 7.94
CA ASP A 15 5.36 -6.04 9.03
C ASP A 15 6.37 -5.90 10.17
N VAL A 16 5.91 -5.59 11.37
CA VAL A 16 6.75 -5.50 12.57
C VAL A 16 6.03 -6.19 13.70
N LEU A 17 6.55 -7.34 14.14
CA LEU A 17 5.98 -8.13 15.25
C LEU A 17 4.49 -8.46 15.08
N GLY A 18 4.04 -8.66 13.83
CA GLY A 18 2.64 -8.94 13.51
C GLY A 18 1.76 -7.71 13.31
N ASP A 19 2.29 -6.51 13.56
CA ASP A 19 1.64 -5.25 13.21
C ASP A 19 2.00 -4.82 11.80
N ILE A 20 1.01 -4.31 11.06
CA ILE A 20 1.24 -3.71 9.75
C ILE A 20 1.28 -2.19 9.89
N LEU A 21 2.47 -1.63 9.65
CA LEU A 21 2.73 -0.20 9.73
C LEU A 21 2.77 0.42 8.33
N VAL A 22 2.18 1.59 8.18
CA VAL A 22 2.28 2.41 6.97
C VAL A 22 3.29 3.52 7.23
N ILE A 23 4.39 3.49 6.48
CA ILE A 23 5.48 4.46 6.62
C ILE A 23 5.63 5.29 5.34
N GLY A 24 5.95 6.57 5.51
CA GLY A 24 6.44 7.45 4.46
C GLY A 24 7.97 7.49 4.53
N VAL A 25 8.63 7.23 3.41
CA VAL A 25 10.08 7.29 3.26
C VAL A 25 10.41 8.41 2.28
N SER A 26 11.28 9.31 2.68
CA SER A 26 11.87 10.35 1.82
C SER A 26 13.39 10.25 1.89
N SER A 27 14.11 11.14 1.21
CA SER A 27 15.57 11.11 1.15
C SER A 27 16.26 11.24 2.51
N ASN A 28 15.65 11.94 3.47
CA ASN A 28 16.26 12.26 4.76
C ASN A 28 15.44 11.84 5.98
N GLN A 29 14.21 11.37 5.80
CA GLN A 29 13.34 10.98 6.91
C GLN A 29 12.47 9.75 6.57
N ILE A 30 12.28 8.91 7.60
CA ILE A 30 11.24 7.89 7.65
C ILE A 30 10.21 8.36 8.69
N SER A 31 8.94 8.34 8.34
CA SER A 31 7.85 8.77 9.22
C SER A 31 6.78 7.68 9.28
N LEU A 32 6.40 7.29 10.50
CA LEU A 32 5.20 6.48 10.69
C LEU A 32 3.98 7.33 10.37
N LEU A 33 3.16 6.89 9.42
CA LEU A 33 1.94 7.60 9.02
C LEU A 33 0.75 7.06 9.80
N THR A 34 0.65 5.73 9.89
CA THR A 34 -0.38 5.06 10.68
C THR A 34 -0.04 3.60 10.93
N LYS A 35 -0.78 2.97 11.84
CA LYS A 35 -0.82 1.53 12.06
C LYS A 35 -2.18 1.01 11.59
N ILE A 36 -2.19 -0.06 10.80
CA ILE A 36 -3.43 -0.74 10.42
C ILE A 36 -3.87 -1.58 11.61
N VAL A 37 -5.02 -1.22 12.20
CA VAL A 37 -5.57 -1.88 13.39
C VAL A 37 -6.84 -2.67 13.11
N ASP A 38 -7.48 -2.46 11.95
CA ASP A 38 -8.68 -3.19 11.57
C ASP A 38 -8.36 -4.65 11.23
N HIS A 39 -8.91 -5.58 12.00
CA HIS A 39 -8.61 -7.01 11.88
C HIS A 39 -8.98 -7.57 10.51
N ASN A 40 -10.12 -7.15 9.93
CA ASN A 40 -10.53 -7.61 8.60
C ASN A 40 -9.52 -7.16 7.52
N SER A 41 -9.06 -5.92 7.60
CA SER A 41 -8.04 -5.37 6.70
C SER A 41 -6.70 -6.09 6.85
N LEU A 42 -6.29 -6.42 8.08
CA LEU A 42 -5.06 -7.17 8.35
C LEU A 42 -5.10 -8.59 7.74
N GLU A 43 -6.22 -9.31 7.88
CA GLU A 43 -6.36 -10.65 7.30
C GLU A 43 -6.33 -10.64 5.77
N GLN A 44 -6.97 -9.64 5.14
CA GLN A 44 -6.89 -9.46 3.69
C GLN A 44 -5.43 -9.20 3.24
N LEU A 45 -4.70 -8.36 3.96
CA LEU A 45 -3.28 -8.07 3.70
C LEU A 45 -2.39 -9.30 3.84
N LYS A 46 -2.63 -10.15 4.84
CA LYS A 46 -1.90 -11.43 5.00
C LYS A 46 -2.19 -12.39 3.84
N SER A 47 -3.45 -12.50 3.41
CA SER A 47 -3.82 -13.35 2.27
C SER A 47 -3.10 -12.95 0.98
N ILE A 48 -2.99 -11.64 0.71
CA ILE A 48 -2.27 -11.10 -0.46
C ILE A 48 -0.79 -11.46 -0.41
N ARG A 49 -0.16 -11.33 0.77
CA ARG A 49 1.26 -11.65 0.96
C ARG A 49 1.56 -13.15 0.85
N GLY A 50 0.60 -14.02 1.18
CA GLY A 50 0.74 -15.47 1.04
C GLY A 50 0.75 -15.98 -0.41
N GLN A 51 0.25 -15.20 -1.37
CA GLN A 51 0.01 -15.64 -2.75
C GLN A 51 1.11 -15.24 -3.76
N ARG A 52 2.37 -15.61 -3.51
CA ARG A 52 3.46 -15.73 -4.51
C ARG A 52 4.41 -14.54 -4.74
N ILE A 53 4.29 -13.40 -4.04
CA ILE A 53 5.24 -12.28 -4.23
C ILE A 53 5.83 -11.85 -2.88
N LYS A 54 7.13 -12.08 -2.68
CA LYS A 54 7.89 -11.45 -1.58
C LYS A 54 7.94 -9.95 -1.85
N ASN A 55 7.24 -9.17 -1.03
CA ASN A 55 7.20 -7.69 -1.05
C ASN A 55 6.60 -7.08 -2.33
N PRO A 56 5.27 -7.21 -2.54
CA PRO A 56 4.62 -6.54 -3.66
C PRO A 56 4.71 -5.01 -3.52
N PRO A 57 4.83 -4.26 -4.64
CA PRO A 57 4.78 -2.80 -4.64
C PRO A 57 3.53 -2.26 -3.94
N PHE A 58 3.64 -1.06 -3.33
CA PHE A 58 2.50 -0.42 -2.66
C PHE A 58 1.27 -0.25 -3.57
N SER A 59 1.50 -0.03 -4.86
CA SER A 59 0.45 0.09 -5.89
C SER A 59 -0.46 -1.12 -5.99
N ASP A 60 0.05 -2.33 -5.73
CA ASP A 60 -0.72 -3.56 -5.86
C ASP A 60 -1.79 -3.65 -4.76
N TYR A 61 -1.46 -3.16 -3.56
CA TYR A 61 -2.44 -3.02 -2.49
C TYR A 61 -3.54 -2.01 -2.84
N LEU A 62 -3.20 -0.92 -3.55
CA LEU A 62 -4.19 0.03 -4.05
C LEU A 62 -5.07 -0.59 -5.15
N MET A 63 -4.52 -1.46 -6.00
CA MET A 63 -5.28 -2.13 -7.06
C MET A 63 -6.44 -2.95 -6.50
N LEU A 64 -6.28 -3.53 -5.32
CA LEU A 64 -7.32 -4.35 -4.69
C LEU A 64 -8.49 -3.53 -4.15
N CYS A 65 -8.25 -2.27 -3.83
CA CYS A 65 -9.30 -1.34 -3.42
C CYS A 65 -9.88 -0.54 -4.59
N LYS A 66 -9.46 -0.78 -5.84
CA LYS A 66 -9.94 -0.04 -7.03
C LYS A 66 -11.45 0.01 -7.12
N THR A 67 -12.14 -1.10 -6.85
CA THR A 67 -13.61 -1.18 -6.90
C THR A 67 -14.31 -0.37 -5.80
N LYS A 68 -13.67 -0.20 -4.64
CA LYS A 68 -14.19 0.61 -3.53
C LYS A 68 -13.89 2.11 -3.69
N ILE A 69 -12.75 2.45 -4.30
CA ILE A 69 -12.30 3.84 -4.46
C ILE A 69 -12.89 4.47 -5.73
N PHE A 70 -13.05 3.69 -6.80
CA PHE A 70 -13.58 4.14 -8.08
C PHE A 70 -14.72 3.22 -8.54
N PRO A 71 -15.95 3.40 -8.03
CA PRO A 71 -17.07 2.54 -8.41
C PRO A 71 -17.45 2.65 -9.89
N HIS A 72 -16.98 3.66 -10.64
CA HIS A 72 -17.32 3.91 -12.06
C HIS A 72 -16.10 4.22 -12.97
N GLY A 73 -14.86 3.94 -12.51
CA GLY A 73 -13.65 4.32 -13.27
C GLY A 73 -13.16 3.19 -14.19
N HIS A 74 -13.36 3.32 -15.51
CA HIS A 74 -12.72 2.46 -16.51
C HIS A 74 -11.24 2.85 -16.64
N PHE A 75 -10.36 2.10 -15.97
CA PHE A 75 -8.91 2.28 -16.09
C PHE A 75 -8.35 1.23 -17.05
N VAL A 76 -7.93 1.65 -18.24
CA VAL A 76 -7.25 0.81 -19.23
C VAL A 76 -5.89 0.42 -18.66
N ASN A 77 -5.67 -0.90 -18.51
CA ASN A 77 -4.36 -1.45 -18.23
C ASN A 77 -3.59 -1.48 -19.56
N GLU A 78 -2.73 -0.50 -19.81
CA GLU A 78 -1.73 -0.62 -20.87
C GLU A 78 -0.70 -1.67 -20.43
N LYS A 79 -0.97 -2.92 -20.80
CA LYS A 79 0.10 -3.91 -20.90
C LYS A 79 0.98 -3.46 -22.05
N GLY A 80 2.14 -2.90 -21.73
CA GLY A 80 3.24 -2.79 -22.68
C GLY A 80 3.60 -4.20 -23.14
N ASN A 81 3.17 -4.54 -24.35
CA ASN A 81 3.70 -5.67 -25.09
C ASN A 81 4.98 -5.17 -25.78
N GLU A 82 6.03 -5.95 -25.54
CA GLU A 82 7.32 -6.11 -26.25
C GLU A 82 7.59 -5.24 -27.49
#